data_AF-A0A075FVP0-F1
#
_entry.id   AF-A0A075FVP0-F1
#
_cell.length_a   1.000
_cell.length_b   1.000
_cell.length_c   1.000
_cell.angle_alpha   90.00
_cell.angle_beta   90.00
_cell.angle_gamma   90.00
#
_symmetry.space_group_name_H-M   'P 1'
#
loop_
_entity.id
_entity.type
_entity.pdbx_description
1 polymer ?
#
loop_
_entity_poly.entity_id
_entity_poly.type
_entity_poly.pdbx_seq_one_letter_code
_entity_poly.pdbx_strand_id
1 'polypeptide(L)'
;MKYDDEKIASMTYCNGSFYQAKYQVWGTKGIISLKRAYSVPADFKTNVDIQYNDKNDWASTKNETFEINPANHFSIMIDTFCQEITGNKRSSFNFEEELKNQAMVMEAHRISSEEKRFVPLDEIS
;
A
#
# COMPACT_ATOMS: atom_id res chain seq x y z
N MET A 1 -9.91 -5.84 6.31
CA MET A 1 -9.83 -6.71 5.11
C MET A 1 -9.13 -8.00 5.49
N LYS A 2 -9.62 -9.14 4.99
CA LYS A 2 -9.01 -10.46 5.19
C LYS A 2 -8.44 -10.94 3.86
N TYR A 3 -7.26 -11.56 3.91
CA TYR A 3 -6.55 -12.14 2.79
C TYR A 3 -6.24 -13.61 3.11
N ASP A 4 -5.80 -14.35 2.10
CA ASP A 4 -5.38 -15.74 2.26
C ASP A 4 -4.19 -15.89 3.22
N ASP A 5 -4.04 -17.11 3.75
CA ASP A 5 -3.08 -17.49 4.80
C ASP A 5 -3.21 -16.65 6.08
N GLU A 6 -4.46 -16.39 6.50
CA GLU A 6 -4.79 -15.67 7.74
C GLU A 6 -4.22 -14.24 7.83
N LYS A 7 -3.84 -13.66 6.68
CA LYS A 7 -3.32 -12.29 6.62
C LYS A 7 -4.48 -11.30 6.75
N ILE A 8 -4.24 -10.21 7.48
CA ILE A 8 -5.22 -9.16 7.69
C ILE A 8 -4.63 -7.80 7.34
N ALA A 9 -5.47 -6.90 6.84
CA ALA A 9 -5.12 -5.51 6.66
C ALA A 9 -6.22 -4.61 7.23
N SER A 10 -5.80 -3.51 7.84
CA SER A 10 -6.64 -2.42 8.30
C SER A 10 -6.28 -1.14 7.57
N MET A 11 -7.30 -0.37 7.17
CA MET A 11 -7.14 0.96 6.60
C MET A 11 -7.98 1.94 7.39
N THR A 12 -7.40 3.08 7.72
CA THR A 12 -8.09 4.16 8.43
C THR A 12 -7.95 5.43 7.62
N TYR A 13 -9.06 6.12 7.41
CA TYR A 13 -9.13 7.40 6.74
C TYR A 13 -9.95 8.37 7.57
N CYS A 14 -9.51 9.63 7.67
CA CYS A 14 -10.22 10.65 8.42
C CYS A 14 -9.97 12.04 7.84
N ASN A 15 -11.04 12.75 7.49
CA ASN A 15 -11.00 14.15 7.08
C ASN A 15 -10.85 15.07 8.30
N GLY A 16 -10.06 16.14 8.16
CA GLY A 16 -9.80 17.11 9.23
C GLY A 16 -8.83 16.63 10.33
N SER A 17 -8.36 15.39 10.25
CA SER A 17 -7.31 14.86 11.14
C SER A 17 -5.90 15.27 10.67
N PHE A 18 -4.93 15.11 11.57
CA PHE A 18 -3.52 15.27 11.22
C PHE A 18 -3.14 14.32 10.08
N TYR A 19 -2.45 14.85 9.07
CA TYR A 19 -2.13 14.10 7.86
C TYR A 19 -1.24 12.89 8.17
N GLN A 20 -1.74 11.70 7.85
CA GLN A 20 -0.99 10.46 7.88
C GLN A 20 -1.06 9.81 6.49
N ALA A 21 0.11 9.47 5.96
CA ALA A 21 0.23 8.74 4.70
C ALA A 21 1.27 7.62 4.87
N LYS A 22 0.93 6.64 5.70
CA LYS A 22 1.85 5.58 6.12
C LYS A 22 1.34 4.23 5.67
N TYR A 23 2.25 3.38 5.23
CA TYR A 23 2.02 1.95 5.13
C TYR A 23 2.88 1.24 6.16
N GLN A 24 2.35 0.14 6.68
CA GLN A 24 3.08 -0.72 7.59
C GLN A 24 2.74 -2.18 7.30
N VAL A 25 3.76 -3.00 7.17
CA VAL A 25 3.64 -4.44 6.93
C VAL A 25 4.36 -5.17 8.04
N TRP A 26 3.64 -6.05 8.73
CA TRP A 26 4.18 -6.84 9.85
C TRP A 26 4.40 -8.26 9.37
N GLY A 27 5.63 -8.73 9.53
CA GLY A 27 6.01 -10.11 9.32
C GLY A 27 6.51 -10.74 10.62
N THR A 28 6.75 -12.04 10.57
CA THR A 28 7.23 -12.80 11.73
C THR A 28 8.64 -12.41 12.18
N LYS A 29 9.43 -11.78 11.31
CA LYS A 29 10.82 -11.36 11.57
C LYS A 29 11.02 -9.85 11.63
N GLY A 30 9.97 -9.07 11.46
CA GLY A 30 10.13 -7.62 11.40
C GLY A 30 8.95 -6.87 10.82
N ILE A 31 9.12 -5.55 10.78
CA ILE A 31 8.15 -4.58 10.32
C ILE A 31 8.81 -3.68 9.29
N ILE A 32 8.13 -3.46 8.17
CA ILE A 32 8.50 -2.45 7.17
C ILE A 32 7.49 -1.32 7.27
N SER A 33 7.98 -0.08 7.41
CA SER A 33 7.15 1.12 7.53
C SER A 33 7.62 2.19 6.54
N LEU A 34 6.67 2.91 5.93
CA LEU A 34 6.98 4.09 5.12
C LEU A 34 6.58 5.36 5.87
N LYS A 35 7.48 6.34 5.94
CA LYS A 35 7.19 7.64 6.59
C LYS A 35 6.16 8.46 5.79
N ARG A 36 6.26 8.43 4.47
CA ARG A 36 5.30 8.99 3.52
C ARG A 36 5.19 8.08 2.29
N ALA A 37 4.03 7.42 2.13
CA ALA A 37 3.83 6.32 1.21
C ALA A 37 3.04 6.69 -0.06
N TYR A 38 2.21 7.72 -0.01
CA TYR A 38 1.40 8.19 -1.13
C TYR A 38 1.27 9.71 -1.10
N SER A 39 0.81 10.29 -2.23
CA SER A 39 0.75 11.73 -2.45
C SER A 39 2.10 12.41 -2.13
N VAL A 40 3.19 11.80 -2.63
CA VAL A 40 4.56 12.27 -2.43
C VAL A 40 4.90 13.29 -3.52
N PRO A 41 5.27 14.55 -3.15
CA PRO A 41 5.72 15.55 -4.11
C PRO A 41 6.98 15.09 -4.86
N ALA A 42 7.16 15.57 -6.09
CA ALA A 42 8.26 15.15 -6.96
C ALA A 42 9.66 15.47 -6.41
N ASP A 43 9.78 16.48 -5.55
CA ASP A 43 11.00 16.96 -4.91
C ASP A 43 11.16 16.44 -3.46
N PHE A 44 10.23 15.62 -2.97
CA PHE A 44 10.23 15.14 -1.60
C PHE A 44 11.05 13.85 -1.44
N LYS A 45 11.98 13.87 -0.48
CA LYS A 45 12.70 12.67 -0.02
C LYS A 45 11.87 11.94 1.05
N THR A 46 11.63 10.65 0.86
CA THR A 46 10.94 9.81 1.86
C THR A 46 11.87 8.72 2.38
N ASN A 47 11.44 8.01 3.42
CA ASN A 47 12.20 6.91 3.97
C ASN A 47 11.35 5.65 4.13
N VAL A 48 12.03 4.51 3.98
CA VAL A 48 11.57 3.20 4.43
C VAL A 48 12.33 2.88 5.71
N ASP A 49 11.59 2.64 6.78
CA ASP A 49 12.14 2.15 8.04
C ASP A 49 11.88 0.63 8.12
N ILE A 50 12.93 -0.14 8.38
CA ILE A 50 12.86 -1.58 8.59
C ILE A 50 13.31 -1.87 10.01
N GLN A 51 12.42 -2.44 10.80
CA GLN A 51 12.72 -2.99 12.12
C GLN A 51 12.71 -4.51 12.00
N TYR A 52 13.80 -5.19 12.33
CA TYR A 52 13.87 -6.63 12.14
C TYR A 52 14.69 -7.32 13.23
N ASN A 53 14.48 -8.63 13.34
CA ASN A 53 15.17 -9.44 14.31
C ASN A 53 15.32 -10.89 13.88
N ASP A 54 16.50 -11.44 14.15
CA ASP A 54 16.84 -12.85 13.87
C ASP A 54 16.60 -13.76 15.09
N LYS A 55 16.52 -13.17 16.30
CA LYS A 55 16.28 -13.86 17.57
C LYS A 55 15.06 -13.19 18.20
N ASN A 56 14.01 -13.91 18.57
CA ASN A 56 12.75 -13.30 19.05
C ASN A 56 12.87 -12.62 20.44
N ASP A 57 13.85 -11.73 20.64
CA ASP A 57 14.11 -10.97 21.86
C ASP A 57 14.24 -9.48 21.55
N TRP A 58 13.74 -8.61 22.42
CA TRP A 58 13.73 -7.16 22.13
C TRP A 58 15.15 -6.57 21.97
N ALA A 59 16.12 -7.10 22.72
CA ALA A 59 17.47 -6.57 22.79
C ALA A 59 18.26 -6.73 21.49
N SER A 60 17.95 -7.75 20.68
CA SER A 60 18.59 -7.99 19.38
C SER A 60 17.92 -7.27 18.20
N THR A 61 16.91 -6.44 18.45
CA THR A 61 16.18 -5.73 17.39
C THR A 61 17.09 -4.74 16.68
N LYS A 62 17.17 -4.87 15.36
CA LYS A 62 17.91 -3.95 14.48
C LYS A 62 16.93 -3.00 13.79
N ASN A 63 17.40 -1.80 13.51
CA ASN A 63 16.67 -0.79 12.78
C ASN A 63 17.53 -0.28 11.63
N GLU A 64 16.96 -0.24 10.44
CA GLU A 64 17.58 0.33 9.25
C GLU A 64 16.62 1.33 8.62
N THR A 65 17.17 2.45 8.17
CA THR A 65 16.42 3.47 7.45
C THR A 65 17.06 3.66 6.08
N PHE A 66 16.26 3.45 5.04
CA PHE A 66 16.65 3.68 3.65
C PHE A 66 16.02 4.98 3.19
N GLU A 67 16.82 5.88 2.62
CA GLU A 67 16.33 7.06 1.93
C GLU A 67 15.90 6.69 0.51
N ILE A 68 14.70 7.14 0.13
CA ILE A 68 14.19 7.04 -1.23
C ILE A 68 14.36 8.41 -1.87
N ASN A 69 15.09 8.42 -2.99
CA ASN A 69 15.30 9.63 -3.76
C ASN A 69 13.98 10.18 -4.30
N PRO A 70 13.84 11.51 -4.44
CA PRO A 70 12.65 12.11 -5.02
C PRO A 70 12.42 11.62 -6.44
N ALA A 71 11.16 11.41 -6.79
CA ALA A 71 10.77 11.00 -8.13
C ALA A 71 9.41 11.60 -8.49
N ASN A 72 9.27 12.03 -9.74
CA ASN A 72 7.97 12.45 -10.27
C ASN A 72 7.16 11.22 -10.68
N HIS A 73 6.30 10.75 -9.77
CA HIS A 73 5.47 9.57 -10.01
C HIS A 73 4.50 9.76 -11.19
N PHE A 74 4.04 10.98 -11.49
CA PHE A 74 3.22 11.23 -12.69
C PHE A 74 4.01 10.98 -13.97
N SER A 75 5.26 11.48 -14.05
CA SER A 75 6.12 11.22 -15.19
C SER A 75 6.41 9.72 -15.35
N ILE A 76 6.63 8.99 -14.25
CA ILE A 76 6.82 7.54 -14.28
C ILE A 76 5.58 6.82 -14.79
N MET A 77 4.38 7.20 -14.33
CA MET A 77 3.13 6.60 -14.81
C MET A 77 2.90 6.85 -16.31
N ILE A 78 3.14 8.08 -16.79
CA ILE A 78 3.00 8.42 -18.21
C ILE A 78 4.01 7.65 -19.06
N ASP A 79 5.28 7.57 -18.63
CA ASP A 79 6.31 6.80 -19.32
C ASP A 79 5.94 5.31 -19.39
N THR A 80 5.47 4.74 -18.27
CA THR A 80 5.00 3.35 -18.20
C THR A 80 3.85 3.11 -19.17
N PHE A 81 2.88 4.02 -19.20
CA PHE A 81 1.76 3.95 -20.15
C PHE A 81 2.24 3.99 -21.60
N CYS A 82 3.13 4.92 -21.95
CA CYS A 82 3.72 5.03 -23.29
C CYS A 82 4.45 3.74 -23.67
N GLN A 83 5.23 3.15 -22.75
CA GLN A 83 5.96 1.90 -22.98
C GLN A 83 5.02 0.72 -23.26
N GLU A 84 3.88 0.64 -22.56
CA GLU A 84 2.87 -0.40 -22.76
C GLU A 84 2.22 -0.28 -24.15
N ILE A 85 1.70 0.90 -24.50
CA ILE A 85 0.94 1.09 -25.75
C ILE A 85 1.83 1.03 -27.00
N THR A 86 3.11 1.34 -26.86
CA THR A 86 4.09 1.22 -27.94
C THR A 86 4.65 -0.19 -28.09
N GLY A 87 4.37 -1.09 -27.13
CA GLY A 87 4.89 -2.46 -27.10
C GLY A 87 6.38 -2.57 -26.74
N ASN A 88 7.02 -1.47 -26.32
CA ASN A 88 8.43 -1.43 -25.97
C ASN A 88 8.74 -2.22 -24.69
N LYS A 89 7.87 -2.11 -23.69
CA LYS A 89 7.97 -2.85 -22.44
C LYS A 89 6.57 -3.03 -21.88
N ARG A 90 6.22 -4.28 -21.57
CA ARG A 90 4.98 -4.57 -20.84
C ARG A 90 5.19 -4.42 -19.34
N SER A 91 4.23 -3.76 -18.72
CA SER A 91 4.04 -3.72 -17.29
C SER A 91 3.76 -5.12 -16.77
N SER A 92 4.39 -5.48 -15.65
CA SER A 92 4.03 -6.67 -14.90
C SER A 92 2.73 -6.49 -14.09
N PHE A 93 2.18 -5.27 -14.10
CA PHE A 93 1.00 -4.88 -13.34
C PHE A 93 -0.21 -4.77 -14.26
N ASN A 94 -1.27 -5.51 -13.94
CA ASN A 94 -2.53 -5.46 -14.67
C ASN A 94 -3.41 -4.32 -14.15
N PHE A 95 -3.27 -3.13 -14.75
CA PHE A 95 -3.97 -1.93 -14.27
C PHE A 95 -5.50 -2.07 -14.27
N GLU A 96 -6.08 -2.76 -15.25
CA GLU A 96 -7.54 -2.88 -15.37
C GLU A 96 -8.12 -3.74 -14.24
N GLU A 97 -7.52 -4.91 -14.02
CA GLU A 97 -7.91 -5.81 -12.94
C GLU A 97 -7.73 -5.15 -11.57
N GLU A 98 -6.65 -4.41 -11.38
CA GLU A 98 -6.36 -3.73 -10.12
C GLU A 98 -7.32 -2.57 -9.85
N LEU A 99 -7.73 -1.83 -10.88
CA LEU A 99 -8.78 -0.80 -10.74
C LEU A 99 -10.13 -1.42 -10.39
N LYS A 100 -10.47 -2.55 -11.03
CA LYS A 100 -11.69 -3.30 -10.70
C LYS A 100 -11.67 -3.79 -9.25
N ASN A 101 -10.56 -4.39 -8.81
CA ASN A 101 -10.39 -4.89 -7.45
C ASN A 101 -10.50 -3.75 -6.41
N GLN A 102 -9.91 -2.58 -6.69
CA GLN A 102 -10.05 -1.40 -5.84
C GLN A 102 -11.51 -0.93 -5.73
N ALA A 103 -12.24 -0.88 -6.84
CA ALA A 103 -13.65 -0.51 -6.85
C ALA A 103 -14.51 -1.48 -6.02
N MET A 104 -14.27 -2.78 -6.15
CA MET A 104 -14.97 -3.81 -5.37
C MET A 104 -14.72 -3.65 -3.86
N VAL A 105 -13.47 -3.41 -3.47
CA VAL A 105 -13.12 -3.15 -2.06
C VAL A 105 -13.84 -1.90 -1.55
N MET A 106 -13.86 -0.81 -2.33
CA MET A 106 -14.55 0.42 -1.93
C MET A 106 -16.06 0.20 -1.74
N GLU A 107 -16.70 -0.54 -2.63
CA GLU A 107 -18.13 -0.84 -2.54
C GLU A 107 -18.45 -1.75 -1.34
N ALA A 108 -17.64 -2.76 -1.08
CA ALA A 108 -17.76 -3.59 0.12
C ALA A 108 -17.70 -2.75 1.41
N HIS A 109 -16.80 -1.77 1.47
CA HIS A 109 -16.72 -0.86 2.63
C HIS A 109 -17.96 0.04 2.74
N ARG A 110 -18.49 0.53 1.61
CA ARG A 110 -19.72 1.34 1.58
C ARG A 110 -20.91 0.56 2.13
N ILE A 111 -21.16 -0.66 1.63
CA ILE A 111 -22.26 -1.53 2.08
C ILE A 111 -22.04 -1.96 3.53
N SER A 112 -20.82 -2.35 3.90
CA SER A 112 -20.48 -2.71 5.29
C SER A 112 -20.79 -1.58 6.28
N SER A 113 -20.52 -0.33 5.90
CA SER A 113 -20.88 0.85 6.70
C SER A 113 -22.39 1.05 6.83
N GLU A 114 -23.16 0.77 5.78
CA GLU A 114 -24.62 0.89 5.76
C GLU A 114 -25.27 -0.21 6.62
N GLU A 115 -24.84 -1.45 6.47
CA GLU A 115 -25.44 -2.63 7.10
C GLU A 115 -24.86 -2.99 8.47
N LYS A 116 -23.76 -2.34 8.88
CA LYS A 116 -23.05 -2.58 10.15
C LYS A 116 -22.58 -4.02 10.35
N ARG A 117 -22.24 -4.71 9.25
CA ARG A 117 -21.67 -6.05 9.27
C ARG A 117 -20.44 -6.15 8.38
N PHE A 118 -19.71 -7.24 8.51
CA PHE A 118 -18.67 -7.59 7.55
C PHE A 118 -19.32 -8.01 6.21
N VAL A 119 -18.81 -7.47 5.10
CA VAL A 119 -19.22 -7.80 3.74
C VAL A 119 -18.00 -8.40 3.01
N PRO A 120 -18.01 -9.70 2.67
CA PRO A 120 -16.96 -10.32 1.86
C PRO A 120 -17.01 -9.81 0.41
N LEU A 121 -15.87 -9.86 -0.28
CA LEU A 121 -15.78 -9.38 -1.67
C LEU A 121 -16.64 -10.20 -2.64
N ASP A 122 -16.89 -11.47 -2.35
CA ASP A 122 -17.73 -12.35 -3.18
C ASP A 122 -19.21 -11.94 -3.20
N GLU A 123 -19.64 -11.07 -2.27
CA GLU A 123 -20.98 -10.45 -2.31
C GLU A 123 -21.04 -9.23 -3.25
N ILE A 124 -19.91 -8.74 -3.75
CA ILE A 124 -19.83 -7.58 -4.66
C ILE A 124 -19.70 -8.08 -6.10
N SER A 125 -20.74 -7.80 -6.91
CA SER A 125 -20.85 -8.21 -8.32
C SER A 125 -20.24 -7.20 -9.30
#